data_AF-A0A0G4NTF1-F1
#
_entry.id   AF-A0A0G4NTF1-F1
#
_cell.length_a   1.000
_cell.length_b   1.000
_cell.length_c   1.000
_cell.angle_alpha   90.00
_cell.angle_beta   90.00
_cell.angle_gamma   90.00
#
_symmetry.space_group_name_H-M   'P 1'
#
loop_
_entity.id
_entity.type
_entity.pdbx_description
1 polymer ?
#
loop_
_entity_poly.entity_id
_entity_poly.type
_entity_poly.pdbx_seq_one_letter_code
_entity_poly.pdbx_strand_id
1 'polypeptide(L)'
;MWVPFVSLAALAVATQAQEVYVTTTGYSARPQCTQSNVTPKYHFQPFSYTLNETVRMRYATSVPSPTTTRKYAAPYTDVVKHLTTSWSTSTWGSWLPDQTSISATDTKDPYGQAAWSSMWLQADLHNYTTTGLFSTTVSPTPVPSSELVLPPRDYFGPTDCYNFPEDFVFGVAGSAAQIEGAVGLDGRGPSLLEKLVSDSKPKDYVTNENYFLYKQDIQRLAAMGVEYYSFTIPWTRILPFALPGTPVNQQAIDHYNDLIDTVLDAGMTPVVTMLHFDSPLMFVASDNITKHPDIGYNNGGYQNETFVDAFVNYGKVLLSHYADRVPIWVTFNEPLLYAFNFKGADHVVKAHAQVYHFYHDTLKATGKIGIKFNDNFGVPKDPKNSSHVLAADRFQEMQLGIFANPIFLGKQYPKSVLDTLPGAKPLSKSELNHIHNTSDFFGIDPYTATVVSPANEGIKACAANQSSSNELFPYCVKQETKNVYGWNIGYRSESYVYITPTYFREYLFYLWNTFRSPILVSEFGFPVHAEAESEELSDQLFDSPRSVYYLSFMSEILKSIYEDGVHVMGALAWSFVDNWEFGDYTQQFGIQAVNRTTQQRYYKKSFFDLVDFVKTRQPNKD
;
A
#
# COMPACT_ATOMS: atom_id res chain seq x y z
N MET A 1 14.20 58.22 -21.70
CA MET A 1 13.29 58.64 -20.60
C MET A 1 11.90 58.17 -20.98
N TRP A 2 11.16 57.28 -20.32
CA TRP A 2 11.34 56.34 -19.20
C TRP A 2 10.20 55.31 -19.38
N VAL A 3 10.49 54.02 -19.15
CA VAL A 3 9.52 52.90 -19.11
C VAL A 3 8.87 52.87 -17.71
N PRO A 4 7.63 52.38 -17.54
CA PRO A 4 7.44 51.15 -16.75
C PRO A 4 6.39 50.22 -17.38
N PHE A 5 6.70 48.94 -17.62
CA PHE A 5 6.52 47.81 -16.68
C PHE A 5 5.08 47.68 -16.16
N VAL A 6 4.29 46.82 -16.82
CA VAL A 6 3.08 46.21 -16.25
C VAL A 6 3.45 44.79 -15.86
N SER A 7 3.51 44.57 -14.55
CA SER A 7 3.78 43.29 -13.92
C SER A 7 2.66 42.29 -14.20
N LEU A 8 3.01 41.11 -14.72
CA LEU A 8 2.16 39.93 -14.62
C LEU A 8 2.05 39.53 -13.15
N ALA A 9 0.89 39.78 -12.55
CA ALA A 9 0.51 39.12 -11.30
C ALA A 9 0.10 37.68 -11.64
N ALA A 10 0.96 36.72 -11.27
CA ALA A 10 0.57 35.31 -11.21
C ALA A 10 -0.46 35.15 -10.09
N LEU A 11 -1.73 35.02 -10.45
CA LEU A 11 -2.77 34.57 -9.52
C LEU A 11 -2.49 33.11 -9.18
N ALA A 12 -2.03 32.86 -7.96
CA ALA A 12 -2.12 31.56 -7.34
C ALA A 12 -3.61 31.26 -7.13
N VAL A 13 -4.16 30.38 -7.96
CA VAL A 13 -5.51 29.87 -7.77
C VAL A 13 -5.47 28.88 -6.62
N ALA A 14 -5.93 29.30 -5.45
CA ALA A 14 -6.28 28.37 -4.38
C ALA A 14 -7.48 27.55 -4.86
N THR A 15 -7.27 26.26 -5.12
CA THR A 15 -8.32 25.31 -5.49
C THR A 15 -9.18 25.02 -4.27
N GLN A 16 -10.31 25.71 -4.13
CA GLN A 16 -11.34 25.36 -3.14
C GLN A 16 -12.28 24.31 -3.75
N ALA A 17 -12.11 23.04 -3.37
CA ALA A 17 -13.18 22.06 -3.47
C ALA A 17 -14.20 22.44 -2.37
N GLN A 18 -15.43 22.79 -2.75
CA GLN A 18 -16.45 23.29 -1.83
C GLN A 18 -17.59 22.29 -1.72
N GLU A 19 -17.72 21.62 -0.57
CA GLU A 19 -18.97 20.96 -0.18
C GLU A 19 -20.07 22.04 -0.08
N VAL A 20 -21.06 21.96 -0.97
CA VAL A 20 -22.23 22.86 -0.94
C VAL A 20 -23.26 22.30 0.04
N TYR A 21 -23.30 22.85 1.25
CA TYR A 21 -24.33 22.50 2.23
C TYR A 21 -25.67 23.17 1.89
N VAL A 22 -26.68 22.36 1.55
CA VAL A 22 -28.07 22.79 1.40
C VAL A 22 -28.84 22.41 2.66
N THR A 23 -29.23 23.40 3.48
CA THR A 23 -30.12 23.18 4.63
C THR A 23 -31.52 22.86 4.14
N THR A 24 -31.98 21.63 4.35
CA THR A 24 -33.37 21.22 4.07
C THR A 24 -34.12 21.01 5.39
N THR A 25 -35.38 21.45 5.45
CA THR A 25 -36.28 21.16 6.57
C THR A 25 -37.30 20.11 6.12
N GLY A 26 -37.34 18.97 6.80
CA GLY A 26 -38.29 17.89 6.53
C GLY A 26 -37.64 16.55 6.19
N TYR A 27 -38.46 15.53 5.98
CA TYR A 27 -38.00 14.22 5.49
C TYR A 27 -37.44 14.36 4.07
N SER A 28 -36.48 13.52 3.70
CA SER A 28 -36.08 13.35 2.31
C SER A 28 -37.34 13.07 1.49
N ALA A 29 -37.67 13.99 0.56
CA ALA A 29 -38.79 13.77 -0.35
C ALA A 29 -38.57 12.42 -1.03
N ARG A 30 -39.64 11.61 -1.15
CA ARG A 30 -39.57 10.42 -2.00
C ARG A 30 -39.03 10.86 -3.37
N PRO A 31 -38.15 10.06 -4.01
CA PRO A 31 -37.82 10.29 -5.42
C PRO A 31 -39.13 10.55 -6.15
N GLN A 32 -39.18 11.60 -6.98
CA GLN A 32 -40.40 12.01 -7.68
C GLN A 32 -40.81 10.88 -8.63
N CYS A 33 -41.50 9.87 -8.09
CA CYS A 33 -42.05 8.77 -8.85
C CYS A 33 -43.17 9.38 -9.70
N THR A 34 -42.95 9.47 -11.00
CA THR A 34 -43.95 9.90 -11.99
C THR A 34 -45.10 8.92 -12.15
N GLN A 35 -45.15 7.85 -11.34
CA GLN A 35 -46.27 6.93 -11.32
C GLN A 35 -47.51 7.59 -10.73
N SER A 36 -48.60 7.52 -11.49
CA SER A 36 -49.94 7.94 -11.09
C SER A 36 -50.34 7.30 -9.76
N ASN A 37 -51.25 7.93 -9.00
CA ASN A 37 -51.86 7.33 -7.81
C ASN A 37 -52.58 6.02 -8.19
N VAL A 38 -51.86 4.89 -8.17
CA VAL A 38 -52.43 3.56 -8.40
C VAL A 38 -53.05 3.10 -7.09
N THR A 39 -54.36 2.87 -7.07
CA THR A 39 -55.00 2.20 -5.94
C THR A 39 -54.54 0.74 -5.92
N PRO A 40 -54.01 0.22 -4.80
CA PRO A 40 -53.56 -1.17 -4.74
C PRO A 40 -54.72 -2.12 -4.99
N LYS A 41 -54.53 -3.07 -5.90
CA LYS A 41 -55.47 -4.17 -6.15
C LYS A 41 -54.93 -5.44 -5.49
N TYR A 42 -55.77 -6.09 -4.70
CA TYR A 42 -55.41 -7.31 -3.97
C TYR A 42 -56.02 -8.52 -4.67
N HIS A 43 -55.21 -9.55 -4.92
CA HIS A 43 -55.64 -10.81 -5.53
C HIS A 43 -55.06 -11.98 -4.75
N PHE A 44 -55.83 -13.06 -4.59
CA PHE A 44 -55.34 -14.32 -4.03
C PHE A 44 -54.86 -15.21 -5.16
N GLN A 45 -53.63 -15.72 -5.06
CA GLN A 45 -53.07 -16.73 -5.96
C GLN A 45 -52.46 -17.86 -5.12
N PRO A 46 -52.48 -19.11 -5.60
CA PRO A 46 -51.74 -20.19 -4.96
C PRO A 46 -50.26 -19.80 -4.81
N PHE A 47 -49.69 -20.03 -3.63
CA PHE A 47 -48.26 -19.82 -3.43
C PHE A 47 -47.47 -20.81 -4.29
N SER A 48 -46.68 -20.30 -5.21
CA SER A 48 -45.64 -21.05 -5.91
C SER A 48 -44.30 -20.38 -5.65
N TYR A 49 -43.40 -21.11 -5.01
CA TYR A 49 -42.00 -20.71 -4.93
C TYR A 49 -41.26 -21.33 -6.12
N THR A 50 -41.03 -20.53 -7.15
CA THR A 50 -39.93 -20.79 -8.08
C THR A 50 -38.69 -20.14 -7.49
N LEU A 51 -37.55 -20.84 -7.56
CA LEU A 51 -36.24 -20.26 -7.29
C LEU A 51 -36.00 -19.15 -8.34
N ASN A 52 -36.51 -17.95 -8.05
CA ASN A 52 -36.43 -16.76 -8.91
C ASN A 52 -35.11 -16.00 -8.72
N GLU A 53 -34.30 -16.39 -7.74
CA GLU A 53 -32.86 -16.26 -7.88
C GLU A 53 -32.51 -17.04 -9.14
N THR A 54 -32.46 -16.33 -10.27
CA THR A 54 -32.01 -16.92 -11.50
C THR A 54 -30.58 -17.35 -11.23
N VAL A 55 -30.40 -18.63 -10.91
CA VAL A 55 -29.15 -19.35 -10.90
C VAL A 55 -28.67 -19.36 -12.35
N ARG A 56 -28.29 -18.17 -12.86
CA ARG A 56 -27.07 -18.14 -13.64
C ARG A 56 -26.02 -18.42 -12.59
N MET A 57 -25.59 -19.68 -12.46
CA MET A 57 -24.30 -19.97 -11.85
C MET A 57 -23.32 -19.14 -12.66
N ARG A 58 -23.08 -17.91 -12.21
CA ARG A 58 -22.03 -17.06 -12.72
C ARG A 58 -20.81 -17.58 -11.99
N TYR A 59 -19.87 -18.06 -12.78
CA TYR A 59 -18.57 -18.45 -12.27
C TYR A 59 -17.66 -17.24 -12.37
N ALA A 60 -16.83 -17.02 -11.36
CA ALA A 60 -15.68 -16.16 -11.55
C ALA A 60 -14.88 -16.69 -12.77
N THR A 61 -14.56 -15.78 -13.68
CA THR A 61 -13.89 -16.14 -14.95
C THR A 61 -12.39 -15.96 -14.79
N SER A 62 -11.60 -16.99 -15.07
CA SER A 62 -10.15 -16.88 -14.93
C SER A 62 -9.53 -15.90 -15.92
N VAL A 63 -8.37 -15.33 -15.59
CA VAL A 63 -7.56 -14.60 -16.58
C VAL A 63 -7.10 -15.58 -17.67
N PRO A 64 -7.17 -15.23 -18.97
CA PRO A 64 -6.63 -16.08 -20.02
C PRO A 64 -5.10 -16.19 -19.90
N SER A 65 -4.55 -17.34 -20.29
CA SER A 65 -3.09 -17.51 -20.38
C SER A 65 -2.48 -16.47 -21.33
N PRO A 66 -1.27 -15.97 -21.03
CA PRO A 66 -0.66 -14.93 -21.84
C PRO A 66 -0.36 -15.44 -23.25
N THR A 67 -0.69 -14.64 -24.26
CA THR A 67 -0.38 -14.95 -25.67
C THR A 67 1.00 -14.43 -26.10
N THR A 68 1.56 -13.48 -25.35
CA THR A 68 2.89 -12.88 -25.61
C THR A 68 3.56 -12.44 -24.30
N THR A 69 4.87 -12.67 -24.16
CA THR A 69 5.68 -12.12 -23.06
C THR A 69 6.21 -10.73 -23.43
N ARG A 70 5.72 -9.69 -22.76
CA ARG A 70 6.23 -8.32 -22.93
C ARG A 70 7.43 -8.09 -22.02
N LYS A 71 8.51 -7.51 -22.57
CA LYS A 71 9.68 -7.11 -21.80
C LYS A 71 9.71 -5.61 -21.58
N TYR A 72 10.11 -5.17 -20.39
CA TYR A 72 10.14 -3.77 -19.99
C TYR A 72 11.56 -3.21 -19.86
N ALA A 73 12.57 -4.06 -19.69
CA ALA A 73 13.98 -3.71 -19.64
C ALA A 73 14.84 -4.78 -20.34
N ALA A 74 16.14 -4.49 -20.50
CA ALA A 74 17.10 -5.46 -21.02
C ALA A 74 17.23 -6.67 -20.07
N PRO A 75 17.49 -7.89 -20.58
CA PRO A 75 17.69 -9.05 -19.74
C PRO A 75 18.95 -8.89 -18.88
N TYR A 76 19.00 -9.60 -17.74
CA TYR A 76 20.11 -9.52 -16.79
C TYR A 76 21.50 -9.64 -17.45
N THR A 77 21.67 -10.54 -18.43
CA THR A 77 22.94 -10.75 -19.16
C THR A 77 23.46 -9.51 -19.88
N ASP A 78 22.58 -8.59 -20.27
CA ASP A 78 22.94 -7.33 -20.90
C ASP A 78 23.10 -6.21 -19.87
N VAL A 79 22.25 -6.19 -18.84
CA VAL A 79 22.35 -5.22 -17.74
C VAL A 79 23.70 -5.28 -17.04
N VAL A 80 24.20 -6.49 -16.74
CA VAL A 80 25.48 -6.69 -16.03
C VAL A 80 26.66 -6.06 -16.78
N LYS A 81 26.60 -5.93 -18.11
CA LYS A 81 27.66 -5.28 -18.90
C LYS A 81 27.76 -3.77 -18.63
N HIS A 82 26.68 -3.16 -18.14
CA HIS A 82 26.60 -1.74 -17.81
C HIS A 82 26.82 -1.47 -16.32
N LEU A 83 26.91 -2.51 -15.48
CA LEU A 83 27.22 -2.36 -14.06
C LEU A 83 28.72 -2.12 -13.88
N THR A 84 29.06 -1.12 -13.07
CA THR A 84 30.46 -0.79 -12.74
C THR A 84 31.09 -1.79 -11.76
N THR A 85 30.27 -2.62 -11.11
CA THR A 85 30.69 -3.55 -10.06
C THR A 85 29.93 -4.87 -10.25
N SER A 86 30.64 -5.99 -10.28
CA SER A 86 30.02 -7.32 -10.28
C SER A 86 29.59 -7.68 -8.85
N TRP A 87 28.36 -8.16 -8.68
CA TRP A 87 27.90 -8.70 -7.40
C TRP A 87 28.41 -10.12 -7.20
N SER A 88 28.98 -10.40 -6.04
CA SER A 88 29.19 -11.78 -5.60
C SER A 88 27.85 -12.34 -5.11
N THR A 89 27.64 -13.64 -5.34
CA THR A 89 26.47 -14.37 -4.85
C THR A 89 26.90 -15.37 -3.79
N SER A 90 26.06 -15.61 -2.80
CA SER A 90 26.25 -16.64 -1.79
C SER A 90 24.91 -17.30 -1.46
N THR A 91 24.99 -18.37 -0.68
CA THR A 91 23.85 -19.10 -0.12
C THR A 91 24.09 -19.29 1.36
N TRP A 92 23.03 -19.25 2.16
CA TRP A 92 23.12 -19.43 3.61
C TRP A 92 22.10 -20.47 4.07
N GLY A 93 22.36 -21.03 5.23
CA GLY A 93 21.46 -21.98 5.87
C GLY A 93 20.17 -21.32 6.40
N SER A 94 19.53 -22.05 7.30
CA SER A 94 18.37 -21.57 8.06
C SER A 94 18.75 -21.34 9.52
N TRP A 95 18.10 -20.36 10.14
CA TRP A 95 18.24 -20.01 11.55
C TRP A 95 16.94 -20.33 12.28
N LEU A 96 17.03 -21.33 13.14
CA LEU A 96 15.98 -21.78 14.05
C LEU A 96 16.55 -21.72 15.47
N PRO A 97 15.85 -21.03 16.41
CA PRO A 97 16.27 -20.96 17.80
C PRO A 97 16.50 -22.34 18.39
N ASP A 98 17.58 -22.46 19.17
CA ASP A 98 18.00 -23.69 19.86
C ASP A 98 18.30 -24.91 18.96
N GLN A 99 18.14 -24.80 17.64
CA GLN A 99 18.40 -25.87 16.67
C GLN A 99 19.61 -25.55 15.78
N THR A 100 19.81 -24.29 15.39
CA THR A 100 20.95 -23.91 14.54
C THR A 100 22.23 -23.85 15.37
N SER A 101 23.09 -24.87 15.21
CA SER A 101 24.43 -24.88 15.78
C SER A 101 25.30 -23.83 15.10
N ILE A 102 25.81 -22.88 15.87
CA ILE A 102 26.77 -21.87 15.38
C ILE A 102 28.16 -22.49 15.46
N SER A 103 28.50 -23.29 14.44
CA SER A 103 29.88 -23.72 14.27
C SER A 103 30.64 -22.60 13.55
N ALA A 104 31.57 -21.96 14.26
CA ALA A 104 32.41 -20.88 13.77
C ALA A 104 33.51 -21.40 12.81
N THR A 105 33.12 -22.23 11.83
CA THR A 105 34.03 -22.92 10.91
C THR A 105 34.59 -21.98 9.84
N ASP A 106 33.90 -20.88 9.55
CA ASP A 106 34.21 -19.91 8.49
C ASP A 106 34.43 -18.48 9.03
N THR A 107 34.92 -18.33 10.26
CA THR A 107 35.18 -17.02 10.92
C THR A 107 36.11 -16.06 10.16
N LYS A 108 36.81 -16.53 9.12
CA LYS A 108 37.64 -15.70 8.25
C LYS A 108 36.86 -15.06 7.10
N ASP A 109 35.67 -15.58 6.79
CA ASP A 109 34.76 -15.01 5.81
C ASP A 109 33.86 -13.97 6.51
N PRO A 110 33.99 -12.67 6.20
CA PRO A 110 33.16 -11.64 6.81
C PRO A 110 31.67 -11.78 6.49
N TYR A 111 31.31 -12.58 5.49
CA TYR A 111 29.93 -12.83 5.05
C TYR A 111 29.53 -14.31 5.12
N GLY A 112 30.34 -15.13 5.81
CA GLY A 112 30.08 -16.56 5.99
C GLY A 112 28.85 -16.86 6.86
N GLN A 113 28.55 -18.14 7.01
CA GLN A 113 27.47 -18.67 7.83
C GLN A 113 27.59 -18.23 9.30
N ALA A 114 28.81 -18.15 9.85
CA ALA A 114 29.01 -17.68 11.22
C ALA A 114 28.61 -16.21 11.39
N ALA A 115 28.98 -15.33 10.46
CA ALA A 115 28.63 -13.91 10.49
C ALA A 115 27.11 -13.73 10.36
N TRP A 116 26.50 -14.44 9.40
CA TRP A 116 25.06 -14.40 9.18
C TRP A 116 24.26 -14.88 10.40
N SER A 117 24.65 -16.02 10.99
CA SER A 117 23.97 -16.58 12.17
C SER A 117 24.13 -15.67 13.40
N SER A 118 25.24 -14.92 13.49
CA SER A 118 25.48 -13.98 14.57
C SER A 118 24.54 -12.77 14.52
N MET A 119 24.09 -12.34 13.34
CA MET A 119 23.09 -11.27 13.23
C MET A 119 21.76 -11.69 13.86
N TRP A 120 21.35 -12.94 13.64
CA TRP A 120 20.14 -13.48 14.23
C TRP A 120 20.22 -13.63 15.76
N LEU A 121 21.38 -14.02 16.29
CA LEU A 121 21.60 -13.99 17.74
C LEU A 121 21.47 -12.57 18.31
N GLN A 122 22.02 -11.57 17.62
CA GLN A 122 21.96 -10.17 18.07
C GLN A 122 20.54 -9.60 17.97
N ALA A 123 19.74 -10.06 17.01
CA ALA A 123 18.34 -9.67 16.90
C ALA A 123 17.54 -10.10 18.15
N ASP A 124 17.93 -11.23 18.77
CA ASP A 124 17.36 -11.78 20.00
C ASP A 124 15.82 -11.80 19.96
N LEU A 125 15.29 -12.66 19.09
CA LEU A 125 13.85 -12.84 18.92
C LEU A 125 13.29 -13.72 20.04
N HIS A 126 12.68 -13.10 21.04
CA HIS A 126 12.01 -13.81 22.12
C HIS A 126 10.80 -14.60 21.61
N ASN A 127 10.62 -15.84 22.10
CA ASN A 127 9.50 -16.73 21.80
C ASN A 127 9.37 -17.13 20.31
N TYR A 128 10.47 -17.11 19.55
CA TYR A 128 10.48 -17.71 18.22
C TYR A 128 10.57 -19.23 18.33
N THR A 129 9.44 -19.89 18.61
CA THR A 129 9.37 -21.35 18.80
C THR A 129 8.58 -22.06 17.71
N THR A 130 7.90 -21.31 16.84
CA THR A 130 7.01 -21.87 15.83
C THR A 130 7.73 -22.05 14.50
N THR A 131 7.87 -23.29 14.05
CA THR A 131 8.16 -23.62 12.66
C THR A 131 6.85 -23.73 11.89
N GLY A 132 6.82 -23.17 10.68
CA GLY A 132 5.67 -23.27 9.78
C GLY A 132 5.26 -24.72 9.45
N LEU A 133 4.07 -24.91 8.86
CA LEU A 133 3.60 -26.22 8.42
C LEU A 133 4.37 -26.72 7.19
N PHE A 134 4.88 -25.80 6.39
CA PHE A 134 5.60 -26.09 5.16
C PHE A 134 7.08 -25.73 5.30
N SER A 135 7.93 -26.53 4.65
CA SER A 135 9.38 -26.30 4.56
C SER A 135 9.89 -26.26 3.12
N THR A 136 8.99 -26.45 2.16
CA THR A 136 9.26 -26.43 0.72
C THR A 136 8.05 -25.85 -0.02
N THR A 137 8.27 -25.26 -1.18
CA THR A 137 7.20 -24.70 -2.02
C THR A 137 6.16 -25.77 -2.37
N VAL A 138 4.90 -25.46 -2.09
CA VAL A 138 3.77 -26.36 -2.35
C VAL A 138 3.37 -26.28 -3.82
N SER A 139 3.16 -27.43 -4.43
CA SER A 139 2.60 -27.50 -5.79
C SER A 139 1.13 -27.08 -5.77
N PRO A 140 0.69 -26.19 -6.68
CA PRO A 140 -0.66 -25.64 -6.63
C PRO A 140 -1.69 -26.68 -7.07
N THR A 141 -2.87 -26.66 -6.44
CA THR A 141 -4.01 -27.53 -6.74
C THR A 141 -5.13 -26.75 -7.44
N PRO A 142 -5.80 -27.34 -8.46
CA PRO A 142 -6.88 -26.68 -9.17
C PRO A 142 -8.00 -26.22 -8.23
N VAL A 143 -8.46 -24.97 -8.41
CA VAL A 143 -9.58 -24.41 -7.66
C VAL A 143 -10.89 -25.07 -8.11
N PRO A 144 -11.67 -25.70 -7.21
CA PRO A 144 -12.95 -26.29 -7.55
C PRO A 144 -13.95 -25.25 -8.08
N SER A 145 -14.69 -25.57 -9.14
CA SER A 145 -15.72 -24.67 -9.68
C SER A 145 -16.84 -24.35 -8.70
N SER A 146 -17.06 -25.22 -7.70
CA SER A 146 -17.99 -24.96 -6.59
C SER A 146 -17.57 -23.80 -5.69
N GLU A 147 -16.27 -23.49 -5.61
CA GLU A 147 -15.76 -22.32 -4.87
C GLU A 147 -15.93 -21.02 -5.66
N LEU A 148 -16.22 -21.08 -6.96
CA LEU A 148 -16.28 -19.91 -7.84
C LEU A 148 -17.72 -19.42 -8.09
N VAL A 149 -18.69 -19.93 -7.34
CA VAL A 149 -20.10 -19.55 -7.43
C VAL A 149 -20.30 -18.20 -6.76
N LEU A 150 -20.83 -17.22 -7.50
CA LEU A 150 -21.12 -15.90 -6.94
C LEU A 150 -22.15 -15.98 -5.80
N PRO A 151 -21.91 -15.28 -4.67
CA PRO A 151 -22.86 -15.18 -3.57
C PRO A 151 -24.07 -14.30 -3.95
N PRO A 152 -25.16 -14.34 -3.15
CA PRO A 152 -26.27 -13.40 -3.27
C PRO A 152 -25.80 -11.95 -3.22
N ARG A 153 -26.39 -11.11 -4.08
CA ARG A 153 -26.08 -9.67 -4.13
C ARG A 153 -26.74 -8.92 -3.00
N ASP A 154 -26.12 -7.83 -2.57
CA ASP A 154 -26.77 -6.87 -1.67
C ASP A 154 -27.96 -6.20 -2.38
N TYR A 155 -28.97 -5.83 -1.59
CA TYR A 155 -30.19 -5.21 -2.10
C TYR A 155 -29.91 -3.84 -2.75
N PHE A 156 -28.96 -3.09 -2.18
CA PHE A 156 -28.49 -1.83 -2.73
C PHE A 156 -27.15 -2.05 -3.43
N GLY A 157 -26.97 -1.44 -4.60
CA GLY A 157 -25.73 -1.52 -5.35
C GLY A 157 -25.45 -0.23 -6.12
N PRO A 158 -24.27 -0.15 -6.76
CA PRO A 158 -23.90 0.99 -7.61
C PRO A 158 -24.94 1.25 -8.71
N THR A 159 -25.20 2.52 -8.97
CA THR A 159 -26.23 2.98 -9.91
C THR A 159 -25.67 3.74 -11.12
N ASP A 160 -24.35 3.95 -11.16
CA ASP A 160 -23.65 4.55 -12.30
C ASP A 160 -23.48 3.57 -13.47
N CYS A 161 -23.18 4.14 -14.64
CA CYS A 161 -23.03 3.42 -15.91
C CYS A 161 -21.64 3.64 -16.55
N TYR A 162 -20.63 4.01 -15.76
CA TYR A 162 -19.28 4.29 -16.26
C TYR A 162 -18.47 2.99 -16.42
N ASN A 163 -17.56 2.99 -17.39
CA ASN A 163 -16.62 1.90 -17.63
C ASN A 163 -15.20 2.32 -17.22
N PHE A 164 -14.33 1.41 -16.82
CA PHE A 164 -12.93 1.73 -16.61
C PHE A 164 -12.21 2.00 -17.95
N PRO A 165 -11.17 2.86 -17.96
CA PRO A 165 -10.24 2.94 -19.08
C PRO A 165 -9.64 1.57 -19.44
N GLU A 166 -9.28 1.36 -20.71
CA GLU A 166 -8.72 0.08 -21.21
C GLU A 166 -7.42 -0.32 -20.51
N ASP A 167 -6.62 0.67 -20.11
CA ASP A 167 -5.33 0.53 -19.45
C ASP A 167 -5.42 0.63 -17.91
N PHE A 168 -6.63 0.59 -17.35
CA PHE A 168 -6.83 0.67 -15.90
C PHE A 168 -6.22 -0.55 -15.18
N VAL A 169 -5.31 -0.28 -14.26
CA VAL A 169 -4.62 -1.30 -13.46
C VAL A 169 -5.51 -1.73 -12.30
N PHE A 170 -6.19 -2.87 -12.43
CA PHE A 170 -6.95 -3.46 -11.33
C PHE A 170 -6.26 -4.71 -10.77
N GLY A 171 -6.03 -4.72 -9.46
CA GLY A 171 -5.34 -5.81 -8.81
C GLY A 171 -5.58 -5.93 -7.32
N VAL A 172 -4.77 -6.76 -6.70
CA VAL A 172 -4.74 -6.96 -5.25
C VAL A 172 -3.31 -6.79 -4.75
N ALA A 173 -3.17 -6.39 -3.49
CA ALA A 173 -1.88 -6.16 -2.86
C ALA A 173 -1.65 -7.08 -1.65
N GLY A 174 -0.37 -7.35 -1.38
CA GLY A 174 0.13 -7.97 -0.17
C GLY A 174 1.56 -7.51 0.14
N SER A 175 1.98 -7.68 1.39
CA SER A 175 3.33 -7.36 1.84
C SER A 175 4.02 -8.59 2.39
N ALA A 176 5.24 -8.86 1.93
CA ALA A 176 6.04 -10.01 2.31
C ALA A 176 6.12 -10.20 3.83
N ALA A 177 6.38 -9.13 4.58
CA ALA A 177 6.45 -9.21 6.03
C ALA A 177 5.13 -9.62 6.71
N GLN A 178 3.99 -9.42 6.06
CA GLN A 178 2.67 -9.73 6.58
C GLN A 178 2.13 -11.09 6.10
N ILE A 179 2.65 -11.63 4.98
CA ILE A 179 2.13 -12.84 4.34
C ILE A 179 3.13 -13.99 4.23
N GLU A 180 4.44 -13.73 4.10
CA GLU A 180 5.41 -14.76 3.71
C GLU A 180 5.71 -15.75 4.83
N GLY A 181 6.01 -15.23 6.03
CA GLY A 181 6.63 -16.00 7.10
C GLY A 181 8.07 -16.37 6.76
N ALA A 182 8.52 -17.56 7.15
CA ALA A 182 9.85 -18.08 6.82
C ALA A 182 10.99 -17.09 7.18
N VAL A 183 10.85 -16.40 8.31
CA VAL A 183 11.66 -15.20 8.63
C VAL A 183 13.15 -15.49 8.80
N GLY A 184 13.49 -16.69 9.28
CA GLY A 184 14.87 -17.16 9.48
C GLY A 184 15.35 -18.17 8.44
N LEU A 185 14.61 -18.40 7.36
CA LEU A 185 14.92 -19.43 6.37
C LEU A 185 15.66 -18.86 5.14
N ASP A 186 16.35 -19.75 4.42
CA ASP A 186 16.98 -19.49 3.12
C ASP A 186 17.83 -18.21 3.08
N GLY A 187 18.64 -17.99 4.12
CA GLY A 187 19.60 -16.89 4.16
C GLY A 187 19.03 -15.50 4.41
N ARG A 188 17.74 -15.35 4.72
CA ARG A 188 17.17 -14.06 5.14
C ARG A 188 17.90 -13.49 6.36
N GLY A 189 18.18 -12.19 6.36
CA GLY A 189 18.66 -11.45 7.54
C GLY A 189 17.50 -10.89 8.40
N PRO A 190 17.77 -10.50 9.65
CA PRO A 190 16.75 -9.93 10.53
C PRO A 190 16.31 -8.54 10.06
N SER A 191 15.00 -8.25 10.14
CA SER A 191 14.43 -6.95 9.82
C SER A 191 13.94 -6.23 11.09
N LEU A 192 13.59 -4.96 10.93
CA LEU A 192 13.01 -4.14 11.99
C LEU A 192 11.68 -4.70 12.50
N LEU A 193 10.84 -5.25 11.61
CA LEU A 193 9.48 -5.67 11.95
C LEU A 193 9.45 -6.77 13.01
N GLU A 194 10.43 -7.68 13.02
CA GLU A 194 10.49 -8.71 14.07
C GLU A 194 10.79 -8.14 15.46
N LYS A 195 11.32 -6.90 15.55
CA LYS A 195 11.66 -6.24 16.81
C LYS A 195 10.62 -5.21 17.29
N LEU A 196 9.79 -4.70 16.39
CA LEU A 196 8.73 -3.73 16.73
C LEU A 196 7.50 -4.37 17.43
N VAL A 197 7.38 -5.69 17.37
CA VAL A 197 6.27 -6.41 18.00
C VAL A 197 6.47 -6.43 19.52
N SER A 198 5.61 -5.72 20.26
CA SER A 198 5.61 -5.72 21.73
C SER A 198 5.37 -7.11 22.30
N ASP A 199 5.86 -7.40 23.51
CA ASP A 199 5.77 -8.74 24.13
C ASP A 199 4.36 -9.29 24.30
N SER A 200 3.34 -8.44 24.41
CA SER A 200 1.93 -8.86 24.52
C SER A 200 1.27 -9.22 23.19
N LYS A 201 1.89 -8.88 22.04
CA LYS A 201 1.33 -9.15 20.71
C LYS A 201 1.76 -10.53 20.19
N PRO A 202 0.92 -11.21 19.40
CA PRO A 202 1.31 -12.42 18.67
C PRO A 202 2.62 -12.24 17.88
N LYS A 203 3.65 -12.99 18.28
CA LYS A 203 4.95 -13.10 17.59
C LYS A 203 4.91 -14.20 16.54
N ASP A 204 3.91 -14.15 15.68
CA ASP A 204 3.67 -15.22 14.72
C ASP A 204 4.46 -15.00 13.43
N TYR A 205 5.71 -15.48 13.46
CA TYR A 205 6.64 -15.47 12.34
C TYR A 205 6.23 -16.41 11.18
N VAL A 206 5.13 -17.17 11.33
CA VAL A 206 4.59 -18.05 10.30
C VAL A 206 3.68 -17.28 9.35
N THR A 207 2.90 -16.32 9.86
CA THR A 207 1.96 -15.50 9.08
C THR A 207 0.96 -16.36 8.27
N ASN A 208 1.03 -16.29 6.93
CA ASN A 208 0.20 -17.04 5.99
C ASN A 208 0.97 -18.13 5.25
N GLU A 209 2.27 -18.28 5.51
CA GLU A 209 3.18 -19.15 4.76
C GLU A 209 3.14 -18.92 3.24
N ASN A 210 2.87 -17.69 2.79
CA ASN A 210 2.87 -17.37 1.36
C ASN A 210 4.22 -17.66 0.72
N TYR A 211 5.33 -17.62 1.47
CA TYR A 211 6.65 -18.03 0.98
C TYR A 211 6.65 -19.46 0.39
N PHE A 212 5.82 -20.35 0.94
CA PHE A 212 5.66 -21.72 0.43
C PHE A 212 4.39 -21.92 -0.39
N LEU A 213 3.36 -21.08 -0.19
CA LEU A 213 2.03 -21.22 -0.80
C LEU A 213 1.76 -20.25 -1.96
N TYR A 214 2.72 -19.39 -2.35
CA TYR A 214 2.51 -18.38 -3.40
C TYR A 214 1.96 -18.97 -4.70
N LYS A 215 2.39 -20.18 -5.11
CA LYS A 215 1.84 -20.82 -6.32
C LYS A 215 0.34 -21.10 -6.19
N GLN A 216 -0.11 -21.57 -5.03
CA GLN A 216 -1.52 -21.82 -4.76
C GLN A 216 -2.29 -20.51 -4.64
N ASP A 217 -1.73 -19.50 -3.96
CA ASP A 217 -2.35 -18.19 -3.81
C ASP A 217 -2.52 -17.52 -5.19
N ILE A 218 -1.48 -17.51 -6.05
CA ILE A 218 -1.55 -16.99 -7.42
C ILE A 218 -2.62 -17.71 -8.24
N GLN A 219 -2.70 -19.05 -8.16
CA GLN A 219 -3.74 -19.80 -8.89
C GLN A 219 -5.15 -19.41 -8.43
N ARG A 220 -5.35 -19.15 -7.13
CA ARG A 220 -6.64 -18.68 -6.59
C ARG A 220 -7.01 -17.29 -7.09
N LEU A 221 -6.05 -16.36 -7.11
CA LEU A 221 -6.25 -15.02 -7.65
C LEU A 221 -6.58 -15.04 -9.15
N ALA A 222 -5.84 -15.86 -9.92
CA ALA A 222 -6.08 -16.05 -11.34
C ALA A 222 -7.45 -16.69 -11.62
N ALA A 223 -7.91 -17.63 -10.79
CA ALA A 223 -9.23 -18.26 -10.92
C ALA A 223 -10.38 -17.26 -10.69
N MET A 224 -10.22 -16.30 -9.78
CA MET A 224 -11.16 -15.18 -9.61
C MET A 224 -11.07 -14.18 -10.77
N GLY A 225 -9.91 -14.12 -11.43
CA GLY A 225 -9.61 -13.29 -12.58
C GLY A 225 -9.10 -11.91 -12.22
N VAL A 226 -8.23 -11.86 -11.21
CA VAL A 226 -7.41 -10.69 -10.86
C VAL A 226 -6.34 -10.49 -11.94
N GLU A 227 -6.18 -9.28 -12.47
CA GLU A 227 -5.19 -9.01 -13.52
C GLU A 227 -3.80 -8.66 -12.96
N TYR A 228 -3.73 -7.90 -11.86
CA TYR A 228 -2.47 -7.46 -11.26
C TYR A 228 -2.27 -8.01 -9.85
N TYR A 229 -1.08 -8.55 -9.58
CA TYR A 229 -0.67 -8.97 -8.23
C TYR A 229 0.47 -8.09 -7.74
N SER A 230 0.19 -7.29 -6.70
CA SER A 230 1.21 -6.50 -6.04
C SER A 230 1.76 -7.22 -4.82
N PHE A 231 3.09 -7.34 -4.78
CA PHE A 231 3.82 -7.94 -3.67
C PHE A 231 5.08 -7.13 -3.39
N THR A 232 5.69 -7.38 -2.22
CA THR A 232 6.95 -6.75 -1.83
C THR A 232 8.07 -7.77 -1.85
N ILE A 233 9.29 -7.32 -2.09
CA ILE A 233 10.49 -8.15 -1.95
C ILE A 233 11.25 -7.64 -0.71
N PRO A 234 11.48 -8.45 0.33
CA PRO A 234 12.23 -8.03 1.50
C PRO A 234 13.69 -7.79 1.18
N TRP A 235 14.18 -6.60 1.54
CA TRP A 235 15.59 -6.25 1.39
C TRP A 235 16.50 -7.28 2.06
N THR A 236 16.16 -7.71 3.28
CA THR A 236 16.97 -8.66 4.04
C THR A 236 17.01 -10.08 3.45
N ARG A 237 16.11 -10.44 2.52
CA ARG A 237 16.24 -11.70 1.77
C ARG A 237 17.28 -11.60 0.67
N ILE A 238 17.28 -10.50 -0.07
CA ILE A 238 18.15 -10.30 -1.25
C ILE A 238 19.57 -9.92 -0.84
N LEU A 239 19.71 -9.02 0.14
CA LEU A 239 20.98 -8.55 0.69
C LEU A 239 20.94 -8.68 2.22
N PRO A 240 21.30 -9.85 2.79
CA PRO A 240 21.19 -10.10 4.23
C PRO A 240 22.02 -9.13 5.08
N PHE A 241 23.16 -8.66 4.58
CA PHE A 241 24.05 -7.71 5.24
C PHE A 241 23.80 -6.24 4.81
N ALA A 242 22.77 -5.99 3.99
CA ALA A 242 22.27 -4.72 3.45
C ALA A 242 23.22 -3.78 2.69
N LEU A 243 24.51 -3.73 3.02
CA LEU A 243 25.46 -2.75 2.53
C LEU A 243 25.97 -3.05 1.10
N PRO A 244 26.38 -2.02 0.34
CA PRO A 244 27.06 -2.22 -0.94
C PRO A 244 28.34 -3.05 -0.79
N GLY A 245 28.56 -3.97 -1.74
CA GLY A 245 29.72 -4.87 -1.75
C GLY A 245 29.56 -6.14 -0.90
N THR A 246 28.42 -6.31 -0.23
CA THR A 246 28.06 -7.58 0.42
C THR A 246 27.48 -8.57 -0.60
N PRO A 247 27.60 -9.90 -0.39
CA PRO A 247 27.09 -10.88 -1.34
C PRO A 247 25.56 -10.88 -1.41
N VAL A 248 25.03 -11.11 -2.61
CA VAL A 248 23.60 -11.30 -2.89
C VAL A 248 23.20 -12.75 -2.57
N ASN A 249 22.02 -12.93 -1.99
CA ASN A 249 21.48 -14.26 -1.70
C ASN A 249 20.87 -14.92 -2.93
N GLN A 250 21.52 -15.96 -3.46
CA GLN A 250 21.06 -16.66 -4.65
C GLN A 250 19.72 -17.38 -4.43
N GLN A 251 19.48 -17.94 -3.24
CA GLN A 251 18.21 -18.62 -2.92
C GLN A 251 17.02 -17.66 -3.01
N ALA A 252 17.20 -16.42 -2.53
CA ALA A 252 16.17 -15.39 -2.66
C ALA A 252 15.99 -14.95 -4.11
N ILE A 253 17.08 -14.83 -4.89
CA ILE A 253 16.99 -14.52 -6.32
C ILE A 253 16.15 -15.57 -7.06
N ASP A 254 16.40 -16.84 -6.78
CA ASP A 254 15.69 -17.96 -7.42
C ASP A 254 14.22 -18.00 -7.01
N HIS A 255 13.92 -17.75 -5.72
CA HIS A 255 12.54 -17.70 -5.22
C HIS A 255 11.70 -16.61 -5.92
N TYR A 256 12.18 -15.36 -5.97
CA TYR A 256 11.40 -14.28 -6.58
C TYR A 256 11.37 -14.36 -8.11
N ASN A 257 12.37 -14.97 -8.75
CA ASN A 257 12.27 -15.35 -10.16
C ASN A 257 11.09 -16.29 -10.40
N ASP A 258 11.00 -17.38 -9.65
CA ASP A 258 9.93 -18.36 -9.81
C ASP A 258 8.55 -17.79 -9.41
N LEU A 259 8.48 -16.91 -8.40
CA LEU A 259 7.25 -16.18 -8.07
C LEU A 259 6.79 -15.29 -9.24
N ILE A 260 7.68 -14.46 -9.79
CA ILE A 260 7.36 -13.59 -10.93
C ILE A 260 6.93 -14.41 -12.14
N ASP A 261 7.65 -15.49 -12.46
CA ASP A 261 7.30 -16.36 -13.58
C ASP A 261 5.95 -17.06 -13.34
N THR A 262 5.66 -17.49 -12.11
CA THR A 262 4.35 -18.05 -11.74
C THR A 262 3.21 -17.05 -11.93
N VAL A 263 3.41 -15.77 -11.58
CA VAL A 263 2.41 -14.70 -11.81
C VAL A 263 2.13 -14.55 -13.31
N LEU A 264 3.19 -14.49 -14.12
CA LEU A 264 3.08 -14.34 -15.57
C LEU A 264 2.41 -15.56 -16.22
N ASP A 265 2.80 -16.78 -15.82
CA ASP A 265 2.23 -18.04 -16.33
C ASP A 265 0.73 -18.16 -16.02
N ALA A 266 0.29 -17.57 -14.90
CA ALA A 266 -1.11 -17.47 -14.54
C ALA A 266 -1.90 -16.40 -15.32
N GLY A 267 -1.25 -15.68 -16.25
CA GLY A 267 -1.85 -14.59 -17.02
C GLY A 267 -1.92 -13.25 -16.28
N MET A 268 -1.36 -13.18 -15.08
CA MET A 268 -1.37 -11.98 -14.24
C MET A 268 -0.14 -11.11 -14.48
N THR A 269 -0.18 -9.86 -14.01
CA THR A 269 0.91 -8.89 -14.12
C THR A 269 1.46 -8.53 -12.73
N PRO A 270 2.79 -8.65 -12.50
CA PRO A 270 3.38 -8.32 -11.21
C PRO A 270 3.54 -6.80 -11.01
N VAL A 271 3.32 -6.34 -9.78
CA VAL A 271 3.64 -4.98 -9.30
C VAL A 271 4.55 -5.13 -8.09
N VAL A 272 5.78 -4.64 -8.15
CA VAL A 272 6.77 -4.89 -7.08
C VAL A 272 7.04 -3.64 -6.26
N THR A 273 6.90 -3.77 -4.94
CA THR A 273 7.36 -2.76 -3.97
C THR A 273 8.68 -3.19 -3.34
N MET A 274 9.67 -2.28 -3.28
CA MET A 274 11.03 -2.61 -2.80
C MET A 274 11.16 -2.61 -1.29
N LEU A 275 10.60 -1.60 -0.59
CA LEU A 275 10.64 -1.53 0.88
C LEU A 275 9.24 -1.31 1.45
N HIS A 276 8.83 -2.21 2.33
CA HIS A 276 7.53 -2.18 2.99
C HIS A 276 7.71 -2.40 4.49
N PHE A 277 8.31 -1.40 5.13
CA PHE A 277 8.56 -1.32 6.58
C PHE A 277 9.59 -2.32 7.15
N ASP A 278 9.94 -3.34 6.39
CA ASP A 278 10.91 -4.40 6.68
C ASP A 278 12.37 -3.97 6.44
N SER A 279 12.73 -2.77 6.93
CA SER A 279 14.12 -2.29 6.90
C SER A 279 15.07 -3.29 7.55
N PRO A 280 16.29 -3.49 7.01
CA PRO A 280 17.33 -4.27 7.67
C PRO A 280 17.61 -3.75 9.07
N LEU A 281 17.63 -4.66 10.06
CA LEU A 281 17.74 -4.31 11.47
C LEU A 281 19.00 -3.49 11.78
N MET A 282 20.07 -3.67 11.00
CA MET A 282 21.33 -2.95 11.18
C MET A 282 21.24 -1.42 11.07
N PHE A 283 20.22 -0.89 10.38
CA PHE A 283 20.03 0.56 10.29
C PHE A 283 19.40 1.15 11.56
N VAL A 284 18.85 0.30 12.42
CA VAL A 284 18.15 0.68 13.64
C VAL A 284 18.96 0.20 14.84
N ALA A 285 19.79 1.07 15.39
CA ALA A 285 20.54 0.77 16.62
C ALA A 285 19.56 0.41 17.76
N SER A 286 19.91 -0.62 18.54
CA SER A 286 19.08 -1.23 19.60
C SER A 286 18.42 -0.23 20.54
N ASP A 287 19.10 0.87 20.87
CA ASP A 287 18.66 1.84 21.88
C ASP A 287 17.71 2.91 21.32
N ASN A 288 17.30 2.79 20.05
CA ASN A 288 16.56 3.82 19.31
C ASN A 288 15.20 3.36 18.75
N ILE A 289 14.83 2.09 18.94
CA ILE A 289 13.56 1.53 18.45
C ILE A 289 12.37 2.11 19.23
N THR A 290 12.53 2.37 20.53
CA THR A 290 11.47 2.86 21.42
C THR A 290 11.43 4.38 21.56
N LYS A 291 12.31 5.11 20.86
CA LYS A 291 12.31 6.57 20.95
C LYS A 291 11.15 7.16 20.17
N HIS A 292 10.56 8.21 20.73
CA HIS A 292 9.55 8.99 20.05
C HIS A 292 10.17 9.69 18.83
N PRO A 293 9.59 9.54 17.63
CA PRO A 293 10.13 10.17 16.44
C PRO A 293 9.75 11.67 16.36
N ASP A 294 10.52 12.47 15.61
CA ASP A 294 10.21 13.90 15.39
C ASP A 294 9.02 14.08 14.43
N ILE A 295 8.83 13.11 13.54
CA ILE A 295 7.72 12.99 12.58
C ILE A 295 7.47 11.49 12.32
N GLY A 296 6.36 11.13 11.69
CA GLY A 296 6.04 9.72 11.47
C GLY A 296 5.62 9.01 12.74
N TYR A 297 5.73 7.68 12.75
CA TYR A 297 5.22 6.85 13.84
C TYR A 297 6.27 5.88 14.39
N ASN A 298 7.15 5.36 13.53
CA ASN A 298 8.18 4.38 13.88
C ASN A 298 9.57 4.81 13.36
N ASN A 299 10.61 4.13 13.86
CA ASN A 299 11.98 4.35 13.42
C ASN A 299 12.43 3.32 12.38
N GLY A 300 12.32 3.64 11.10
CA GLY A 300 12.77 2.80 9.99
C GLY A 300 14.27 2.72 9.75
N GLY A 301 15.09 3.50 10.48
CA GLY A 301 16.54 3.60 10.26
C GLY A 301 16.96 4.48 9.09
N TYR A 302 16.02 5.19 8.46
CA TYR A 302 16.24 5.97 7.23
C TYR A 302 17.27 7.09 7.41
N GLN A 303 17.44 7.61 8.62
CA GLN A 303 18.37 8.66 8.99
C GLN A 303 19.85 8.23 9.03
N ASN A 304 20.13 6.93 8.91
CA ASN A 304 21.49 6.40 8.88
C ASN A 304 22.26 6.93 7.64
N GLU A 305 23.51 7.33 7.82
CA GLU A 305 24.34 7.91 6.75
C GLU A 305 24.55 6.97 5.56
N THR A 306 24.53 5.66 5.81
CA THR A 306 24.75 4.64 4.79
C THR A 306 23.45 4.16 4.13
N PHE A 307 22.29 4.61 4.60
CA PHE A 307 20.99 4.10 4.17
C PHE A 307 20.74 4.32 2.68
N VAL A 308 21.02 5.52 2.17
CA VAL A 308 20.78 5.89 0.77
C VAL A 308 21.57 4.98 -0.17
N ASP A 309 22.89 4.89 0.03
CA ASP A 309 23.76 4.07 -0.82
C ASP A 309 23.39 2.59 -0.76
N ALA A 310 23.04 2.10 0.44
CA ALA A 310 22.63 0.72 0.63
C ALA A 310 21.29 0.39 -0.04
N PHE A 311 20.28 1.26 0.10
CA PHE A 311 18.98 1.09 -0.53
C PHE A 311 19.09 1.19 -2.06
N VAL A 312 19.89 2.14 -2.56
CA VAL A 312 20.12 2.28 -4.01
C VAL A 312 20.84 1.04 -4.56
N ASN A 313 21.82 0.48 -3.84
CA ASN A 313 22.45 -0.79 -4.24
C ASN A 313 21.42 -1.93 -4.28
N TYR A 314 20.57 -2.04 -3.28
CA TYR A 314 19.47 -3.01 -3.24
C TYR A 314 18.51 -2.86 -4.43
N GLY A 315 18.02 -1.64 -4.68
CA GLY A 315 17.16 -1.35 -5.82
C GLY A 315 17.83 -1.69 -7.16
N LYS A 316 19.14 -1.42 -7.31
CA LYS A 316 19.91 -1.83 -8.49
C LYS A 316 19.94 -3.34 -8.69
N VAL A 317 20.15 -4.11 -7.62
CA VAL A 317 20.09 -5.58 -7.66
C VAL A 317 18.73 -6.04 -8.16
N LEU A 318 17.63 -5.61 -7.51
CA LEU A 318 16.27 -6.00 -7.91
C LEU A 318 15.97 -5.67 -9.37
N LEU A 319 16.18 -4.42 -9.76
CA LEU A 319 15.87 -3.96 -11.10
C LEU A 319 16.70 -4.70 -12.15
N SER A 320 17.94 -5.05 -11.86
CA SER A 320 18.77 -5.78 -12.82
C SER A 320 18.29 -7.21 -13.04
N HIS A 321 17.71 -7.85 -12.03
CA HIS A 321 17.22 -9.22 -12.11
C HIS A 321 15.78 -9.32 -12.64
N TYR A 322 14.93 -8.33 -12.36
CA TYR A 322 13.48 -8.47 -12.53
C TYR A 322 12.81 -7.38 -13.39
N ALA A 323 13.47 -6.25 -13.67
CA ALA A 323 12.86 -5.17 -14.45
C ALA A 323 12.50 -5.57 -15.88
N ASP A 324 13.08 -6.66 -16.39
CA ASP A 324 12.76 -7.19 -17.70
C ASP A 324 11.30 -7.67 -17.78
N ARG A 325 10.74 -8.18 -16.68
CA ARG A 325 9.40 -8.77 -16.58
C ARG A 325 8.40 -7.92 -15.81
N VAL A 326 8.86 -7.10 -14.86
CA VAL A 326 7.99 -6.32 -13.98
C VAL A 326 7.72 -4.92 -14.56
N PRO A 327 6.46 -4.58 -14.88
CA PRO A 327 6.11 -3.28 -15.47
C PRO A 327 5.98 -2.13 -14.49
N ILE A 328 5.63 -2.39 -13.23
CA ILE A 328 5.32 -1.34 -12.26
C ILE A 328 6.13 -1.58 -10.99
N TRP A 329 6.93 -0.58 -10.64
CA TRP A 329 7.81 -0.58 -9.49
C TRP A 329 7.41 0.51 -8.50
N VAL A 330 7.48 0.20 -7.22
CA VAL A 330 7.28 1.14 -6.12
C VAL A 330 8.51 1.08 -5.23
N THR A 331 9.19 2.21 -5.00
CA THR A 331 10.42 2.19 -4.19
C THR A 331 10.11 2.05 -2.70
N PHE A 332 9.19 2.85 -2.17
CA PHE A 332 8.84 2.89 -0.76
C PHE A 332 7.34 2.78 -0.60
N ASN A 333 6.91 1.93 0.33
CA ASN A 333 5.57 1.97 0.91
C ASN A 333 5.52 2.98 2.04
N GLU A 334 4.56 3.91 1.98
CA GLU A 334 4.16 4.79 3.08
C GLU A 334 5.34 5.30 3.95
N PRO A 335 6.34 5.97 3.33
CA PRO A 335 7.62 6.22 3.99
C PRO A 335 7.49 7.12 5.24
N LEU A 336 6.43 7.93 5.33
CA LEU A 336 6.19 8.77 6.50
C LEU A 336 6.03 7.94 7.76
N LEU A 337 5.41 6.75 7.68
CA LEU A 337 5.16 5.92 8.86
C LEU A 337 6.45 5.49 9.57
N TYR A 338 7.58 5.43 8.85
CA TYR A 338 8.88 4.97 9.35
C TYR A 338 9.98 6.03 9.27
N ALA A 339 9.66 7.25 8.82
CA ALA A 339 10.59 8.37 8.81
C ALA A 339 10.74 8.97 10.21
N PHE A 340 11.75 8.52 10.96
CA PHE A 340 11.99 8.95 12.35
C PHE A 340 12.15 10.48 12.52
N ASN A 341 12.72 11.16 11.53
CA ASN A 341 12.97 12.60 11.55
C ASN A 341 13.09 13.15 10.12
N PHE A 342 13.26 14.47 10.01
CA PHE A 342 13.45 15.13 8.71
C PHE A 342 14.57 14.51 7.88
N LYS A 343 15.69 14.15 8.50
CA LYS A 343 16.83 13.54 7.79
C LYS A 343 16.46 12.20 7.16
N GLY A 344 15.71 11.37 7.87
CA GLY A 344 15.17 10.12 7.32
C GLY A 344 14.24 10.36 6.13
N ALA A 345 13.36 11.36 6.22
CA ALA A 345 12.49 11.74 5.10
C ALA A 345 13.31 12.23 3.88
N ASP A 346 14.33 13.08 4.09
CA ASP A 346 15.24 13.57 3.04
C ASP A 346 16.02 12.43 2.37
N HIS A 347 16.47 11.45 3.14
CA HIS A 347 17.14 10.25 2.62
C HIS A 347 16.21 9.41 1.73
N VAL A 348 14.94 9.25 2.11
CA VAL A 348 13.95 8.55 1.27
C VAL A 348 13.79 9.26 -0.08
N VAL A 349 13.63 10.59 -0.09
CA VAL A 349 13.50 11.39 -1.32
C VAL A 349 14.72 11.20 -2.22
N LYS A 350 15.93 11.28 -1.66
CA LYS A 350 17.19 11.11 -2.40
C LYS A 350 17.38 9.69 -2.92
N ALA A 351 17.07 8.68 -2.10
CA ALA A 351 17.18 7.28 -2.48
C ALA A 351 16.20 6.91 -3.60
N HIS A 352 14.95 7.38 -3.52
CA HIS A 352 13.95 7.22 -4.58
C HIS A 352 14.44 7.80 -5.91
N ALA A 353 14.89 9.06 -5.92
CA ALA A 353 15.39 9.72 -7.13
C ALA A 353 16.56 8.96 -7.76
N GLN A 354 17.52 8.47 -6.96
CA GLN A 354 18.66 7.71 -7.48
C GLN A 354 18.24 6.36 -8.10
N VAL A 355 17.26 5.67 -7.52
CA VAL A 355 16.71 4.42 -8.09
C VAL A 355 15.96 4.71 -9.40
N TYR A 356 15.18 5.79 -9.46
CA TYR A 356 14.50 6.24 -10.68
C TYR A 356 15.49 6.47 -11.82
N HIS A 357 16.57 7.23 -11.56
CA HIS A 357 17.60 7.48 -12.55
C HIS A 357 18.30 6.21 -13.01
N PHE A 358 18.54 5.25 -12.12
CA PHE A 358 19.07 3.96 -12.54
C PHE A 358 18.09 3.23 -13.49
N TYR A 359 16.80 3.19 -13.15
CA TYR A 359 15.78 2.52 -13.95
C TYR A 359 15.61 3.12 -15.36
N HIS A 360 15.42 4.44 -15.47
CA HIS A 360 15.17 5.07 -16.77
C HIS A 360 16.46 5.49 -17.49
N ASP A 361 17.48 5.99 -16.79
CA ASP A 361 18.67 6.51 -17.45
C ASP A 361 19.71 5.44 -17.73
N THR A 362 19.86 4.46 -16.82
CA THR A 362 20.87 3.39 -16.98
C THR A 362 20.28 2.17 -17.69
N LEU A 363 19.16 1.64 -17.21
CA LEU A 363 18.53 0.46 -17.81
C LEU A 363 17.71 0.77 -19.07
N LYS A 364 17.39 2.05 -19.31
CA LYS A 364 16.47 2.48 -20.38
C LYS A 364 15.14 1.71 -20.35
N ALA A 365 14.66 1.41 -19.14
CA ALA A 365 13.45 0.65 -18.96
C ALA A 365 12.21 1.46 -19.40
N THR A 366 11.20 0.74 -19.86
CA THR A 366 9.94 1.27 -20.44
C THR A 366 8.73 1.08 -19.51
N GLY A 367 8.90 0.37 -18.41
CA GLY A 367 7.88 0.28 -17.36
C GLY A 367 7.78 1.58 -16.56
N LYS A 368 7.02 1.55 -15.48
CA LYS A 368 6.76 2.68 -14.60
C LYS A 368 7.42 2.44 -13.25
N ILE A 369 7.99 3.48 -12.65
CA ILE A 369 8.47 3.48 -11.28
C ILE A 369 7.94 4.69 -10.52
N GLY A 370 7.52 4.46 -9.28
CA GLY A 370 6.99 5.50 -8.43
C GLY A 370 7.19 5.23 -6.95
N ILE A 371 6.48 5.99 -6.15
CA ILE A 371 6.47 5.93 -4.69
C ILE A 371 5.01 6.01 -4.22
N LYS A 372 4.66 5.27 -3.17
CA LYS A 372 3.33 5.32 -2.58
C LYS A 372 3.35 5.89 -1.17
N PHE A 373 2.33 6.68 -0.85
CA PHE A 373 2.20 7.41 0.40
C PHE A 373 0.99 6.95 1.20
N ASN A 374 1.09 7.00 2.52
CA ASN A 374 -0.07 6.99 3.39
C ASN A 374 -0.61 8.41 3.50
N ASP A 375 -1.93 8.55 3.56
CA ASP A 375 -2.55 9.80 3.99
C ASP A 375 -4.03 9.56 4.31
N ASN A 376 -4.45 10.00 5.49
CA ASN A 376 -5.86 10.08 5.82
C ASN A 376 -6.31 11.49 5.45
N PHE A 377 -6.92 11.65 4.26
CA PHE A 377 -7.19 12.97 3.68
C PHE A 377 -7.73 13.98 4.69
N GLY A 378 -6.95 15.02 4.99
CA GLY A 378 -7.30 16.05 5.95
C GLY A 378 -8.30 17.05 5.41
N VAL A 379 -9.55 16.97 5.84
CA VAL A 379 -10.61 17.93 5.46
C VAL A 379 -10.84 18.97 6.56
N PRO A 380 -11.06 20.25 6.23
CA PRO A 380 -11.29 21.27 7.24
C PRO A 380 -12.63 21.03 7.94
N LYS A 381 -12.63 21.07 9.29
CA LYS A 381 -13.87 20.93 10.06
C LYS A 381 -14.91 21.96 9.65
N ASP A 382 -14.52 23.21 9.39
CA ASP A 382 -15.41 24.21 8.80
C ASP A 382 -14.74 24.81 7.54
N PRO A 383 -15.19 24.45 6.33
CA PRO A 383 -14.58 24.95 5.09
C PRO A 383 -14.83 26.45 4.87
N LYS A 384 -15.78 27.08 5.57
CA LYS A 384 -16.02 28.52 5.49
C LYS A 384 -15.07 29.33 6.38
N ASN A 385 -14.39 28.65 7.31
CA ASN A 385 -13.44 29.28 8.21
C ASN A 385 -12.01 29.10 7.67
N SER A 386 -11.37 30.20 7.28
CA SER A 386 -10.01 30.18 6.72
C SER A 386 -8.97 29.56 7.66
N SER A 387 -9.16 29.66 8.98
CA SER A 387 -8.27 29.03 9.96
C SER A 387 -8.30 27.50 9.87
N HIS A 388 -9.48 26.92 9.65
CA HIS A 388 -9.65 25.48 9.50
C HIS A 388 -9.08 24.99 8.17
N VAL A 389 -9.26 25.77 7.09
CA VAL A 389 -8.65 25.48 5.78
C VAL A 389 -7.12 25.47 5.90
N LEU A 390 -6.53 26.48 6.54
CA LEU A 390 -5.07 26.54 6.75
C LEU A 390 -4.55 25.37 7.62
N ALA A 391 -5.36 24.88 8.57
CA ALA A 391 -5.01 23.70 9.35
C ALA A 391 -5.02 22.42 8.50
N ALA A 392 -6.03 22.24 7.64
CA ALA A 392 -6.09 21.14 6.69
C ALA A 392 -4.93 21.19 5.69
N ASP A 393 -4.62 22.37 5.12
CA ASP A 393 -3.47 22.56 4.22
C ASP A 393 -2.15 22.16 4.90
N ARG A 394 -1.95 22.62 6.15
CA ARG A 394 -0.76 22.25 6.94
C ARG A 394 -0.67 20.74 7.18
N PHE A 395 -1.79 20.08 7.47
CA PHE A 395 -1.82 18.64 7.64
C PHE A 395 -1.34 17.91 6.38
N GLN A 396 -1.88 18.28 5.21
CA GLN A 396 -1.48 17.71 3.91
C GLN A 396 0.00 18.01 3.56
N GLU A 397 0.48 19.23 3.86
CA GLU A 397 1.88 19.58 3.66
C GLU A 397 2.83 18.70 4.48
N MET A 398 2.45 18.36 5.72
CA MET A 398 3.27 17.54 6.61
C MET A 398 3.17 16.04 6.27
N GLN A 399 2.01 15.56 5.82
CA GLN A 399 1.80 14.17 5.39
C GLN A 399 2.46 13.86 4.04
N LEU A 400 2.11 14.63 3.01
CA LEU A 400 2.52 14.40 1.62
C LEU A 400 3.63 15.34 1.19
N GLY A 401 3.48 16.63 1.51
CA GLY A 401 4.35 17.69 0.97
C GLY A 401 5.82 17.50 1.28
N ILE A 402 6.17 16.88 2.42
CA ILE A 402 7.55 16.56 2.80
C ILE A 402 8.26 15.64 1.78
N PHE A 403 7.53 14.80 1.04
CA PHE A 403 8.08 13.97 -0.03
C PHE A 403 7.67 14.46 -1.42
N ALA A 404 6.40 14.79 -1.59
CA ALA A 404 5.79 14.99 -2.89
C ALA A 404 6.16 16.35 -3.53
N ASN A 405 6.38 17.40 -2.74
CA ASN A 405 6.78 18.71 -3.29
C ASN A 405 8.09 18.64 -4.09
N PRO A 406 9.19 18.06 -3.56
CA PRO A 406 10.42 17.95 -4.33
C PRO A 406 10.29 16.97 -5.51
N ILE A 407 9.65 15.81 -5.31
CA ILE A 407 9.55 14.76 -6.34
C ILE A 407 8.69 15.19 -7.53
N PHE A 408 7.47 15.67 -7.29
CA PHE A 408 6.50 15.93 -8.37
C PHE A 408 6.48 17.40 -8.83
N LEU A 409 6.74 18.35 -7.93
CA LEU A 409 6.63 19.78 -8.24
C LEU A 409 7.97 20.48 -8.46
N GLY A 410 9.08 19.83 -8.13
CA GLY A 410 10.41 20.44 -8.16
C GLY A 410 10.53 21.62 -7.19
N LYS A 411 9.71 21.62 -6.13
CA LYS A 411 9.65 22.67 -5.11
C LYS A 411 10.41 22.24 -3.86
N GLN A 412 10.79 23.23 -3.06
CA GLN A 412 11.35 22.98 -1.74
C GLN A 412 10.37 22.22 -0.85
N TYR A 413 10.92 21.59 0.20
CA TYR A 413 10.13 21.12 1.33
C TYR A 413 9.17 22.23 1.81
N PRO A 414 7.93 21.89 2.21
CA PRO A 414 6.96 22.86 2.68
C PRO A 414 7.52 23.74 3.79
N LYS A 415 7.08 25.01 3.84
CA LYS A 415 7.48 25.92 4.91
C LYS A 415 7.05 25.39 6.29
N SER A 416 5.87 24.76 6.36
CA SER A 416 5.40 24.07 7.57
C SER A 416 6.40 23.05 8.10
N VAL A 417 7.05 22.27 7.22
CA VAL A 417 8.09 21.31 7.57
C VAL A 417 9.37 22.02 8.02
N LEU A 418 9.87 22.96 7.21
CA LEU A 418 11.13 23.67 7.45
C LEU A 418 11.13 24.48 8.76
N ASP A 419 9.99 25.07 9.11
CA ASP A 419 9.84 25.90 10.31
C ASP A 419 9.58 25.05 11.58
N THR A 420 9.17 23.78 11.44
CA THR A 420 8.72 22.96 12.58
C THR A 420 9.69 21.84 12.95
N LEU A 421 10.21 21.10 11.96
CA LEU A 421 10.97 19.89 12.24
C LEU A 421 12.43 20.20 12.61
N PRO A 422 12.98 19.56 13.66
CA PRO A 422 14.38 19.71 14.03
C PRO A 422 15.31 19.32 12.88
N GLY A 423 16.31 20.17 12.61
CA GLY A 423 17.31 19.90 11.59
C GLY A 423 16.82 20.00 10.14
N ALA A 424 15.59 20.45 9.92
CA ALA A 424 15.05 20.67 8.59
C ALA A 424 15.85 21.73 7.81
N LYS A 425 16.21 21.41 6.57
CA LYS A 425 17.02 22.27 5.71
C LYS A 425 16.48 22.25 4.29
N PRO A 426 16.53 23.40 3.57
CA PRO A 426 16.16 23.42 2.16
C PRO A 426 17.17 22.63 1.33
N LEU A 427 16.69 22.05 0.23
CA LEU A 427 17.51 21.39 -0.78
C LEU A 427 18.33 22.41 -1.57
N SER A 428 19.53 22.04 -2.01
CA SER A 428 20.27 22.84 -2.98
C SER A 428 19.58 22.81 -4.36
N LYS A 429 19.94 23.77 -5.23
CA LYS A 429 19.42 23.80 -6.61
C LYS A 429 19.80 22.54 -7.39
N SER A 430 20.98 21.97 -7.13
CA SER A 430 21.45 20.74 -7.76
C SER A 430 20.60 19.54 -7.32
N GLU A 431 20.32 19.43 -6.01
CA GLU A 431 19.51 18.35 -5.47
C GLU A 431 18.07 18.42 -6.01
N LEU A 432 17.44 19.61 -6.00
CA LEU A 432 16.09 19.78 -6.55
C LEU A 432 16.00 19.38 -8.02
N ASN A 433 16.98 19.77 -8.84
CA ASN A 433 16.99 19.39 -10.25
C ASN A 433 17.16 17.88 -10.46
N HIS A 434 17.86 17.20 -9.54
CA HIS A 434 18.03 15.76 -9.59
C HIS A 434 16.79 15.00 -9.08
N ILE A 435 16.04 15.58 -8.14
CA ILE A 435 14.86 14.93 -7.54
C ILE A 435 13.60 15.20 -8.36
N HIS A 436 13.50 16.35 -9.02
CA HIS A 436 12.30 16.74 -9.75
C HIS A 436 11.98 15.78 -10.90
N ASN A 437 10.70 15.40 -11.00
CA ASN A 437 10.15 14.55 -12.05
C ASN A 437 10.78 13.15 -12.06
N THR A 438 11.00 12.59 -10.87
CA THR A 438 11.56 11.24 -10.65
C THR A 438 10.50 10.21 -10.24
N SER A 439 9.25 10.38 -10.67
CA SER A 439 8.16 9.42 -10.43
C SER A 439 7.16 9.44 -11.59
N ASP A 440 6.82 8.29 -12.16
CA ASP A 440 5.89 8.17 -13.30
C ASP A 440 4.41 8.26 -12.90
N PHE A 441 4.12 8.02 -11.62
CA PHE A 441 2.79 8.06 -11.03
C PHE A 441 2.88 8.48 -9.57
N PHE A 442 1.75 8.89 -9.02
CA PHE A 442 1.56 9.19 -7.61
C PHE A 442 0.84 8.00 -6.96
N GLY A 443 1.57 7.18 -6.20
CA GLY A 443 0.96 6.11 -5.41
C GLY A 443 0.34 6.67 -4.14
N ILE A 444 -0.86 6.24 -3.81
CA ILE A 444 -1.54 6.65 -2.58
C ILE A 444 -2.33 5.49 -1.99
N ASP A 445 -2.32 5.41 -0.66
CA ASP A 445 -3.01 4.40 0.14
C ASP A 445 -4.14 5.06 0.96
N PRO A 446 -5.27 5.42 0.32
CA PRO A 446 -6.32 6.27 0.89
C PRO A 446 -7.38 5.43 1.61
N TYR A 447 -7.08 4.96 2.82
CA TYR A 447 -8.04 4.15 3.57
C TYR A 447 -9.26 4.94 4.04
N THR A 448 -9.07 6.18 4.51
CA THR A 448 -10.12 7.02 5.11
C THR A 448 -9.78 8.52 5.02
N ALA A 449 -10.70 9.38 5.45
CA ALA A 449 -10.44 10.80 5.69
C ALA A 449 -10.29 11.11 7.20
N THR A 450 -9.79 12.31 7.52
CA THR A 450 -9.74 12.86 8.89
C THR A 450 -10.23 14.31 8.89
N VAL A 451 -10.92 14.72 9.96
CA VAL A 451 -11.43 16.09 10.10
C VAL A 451 -10.42 16.91 10.89
N VAL A 452 -9.93 17.99 10.27
CA VAL A 452 -8.84 18.82 10.79
C VAL A 452 -9.36 20.15 11.31
N SER A 453 -8.87 20.57 12.47
CA SER A 453 -9.12 21.91 13.02
C SER A 453 -7.88 22.51 13.69
N PRO A 454 -7.83 23.84 13.88
CA PRO A 454 -6.68 24.50 14.48
C PRO A 454 -6.40 24.04 15.93
N ALA A 455 -5.12 23.98 16.30
CA ALA A 455 -4.72 23.86 17.70
C ALA A 455 -5.15 25.09 18.51
N ASN A 456 -5.52 24.90 19.79
CA ASN A 456 -6.06 25.99 20.63
C ASN A 456 -4.99 27.05 20.93
N GLU A 457 -3.77 26.60 21.18
CA GLU A 457 -2.57 27.39 21.45
C GLU A 457 -1.96 28.01 20.18
N GLY A 458 -2.43 27.60 19.00
CA GLY A 458 -1.93 28.03 17.70
C GLY A 458 -0.65 27.32 17.25
N ILE A 459 -0.42 27.34 15.93
CA ILE A 459 0.65 26.56 15.27
C ILE A 459 2.04 26.91 15.81
N LYS A 460 2.34 28.21 16.01
CA LYS A 460 3.66 28.66 16.47
C LYS A 460 3.98 28.20 17.88
N ALA A 461 3.01 28.25 18.79
CA ALA A 461 3.21 27.82 20.17
C ALA A 461 3.40 26.29 20.24
N CYS A 462 2.59 25.53 19.48
CA CYS A 462 2.76 24.09 19.37
C CYS A 462 4.12 23.71 18.76
N ALA A 463 4.52 24.33 17.65
CA ALA A 463 5.79 24.01 16.97
C ALA A 463 7.03 24.34 17.82
N ALA A 464 6.92 25.31 18.74
CA ALA A 464 7.99 25.62 19.70
C ALA A 464 8.12 24.59 20.83
N ASN A 465 7.05 23.83 21.12
CA ASN A 465 7.04 22.78 22.14
C ASN A 465 7.24 21.40 21.49
N GLN A 466 8.51 21.04 21.28
CA GLN A 466 8.95 19.77 20.68
C GLN A 466 9.02 18.62 21.71
N SER A 467 8.28 18.71 22.81
CA SER A 467 8.24 17.66 23.82
C SER A 467 7.42 16.47 23.32
N SER A 468 7.84 15.24 23.69
CA SER A 468 7.06 14.03 23.43
C SER A 468 5.71 13.98 24.15
N SER A 469 5.43 14.91 25.08
CA SER A 469 4.11 15.08 25.69
C SER A 469 3.14 15.92 24.86
N ASN A 470 3.64 16.59 23.80
CA ASN A 470 2.80 17.39 22.90
C ASN A 470 2.24 16.50 21.78
N GLU A 471 1.05 15.96 21.99
CA GLU A 471 0.37 15.08 21.03
C GLU A 471 0.05 15.73 19.68
N LEU A 472 0.00 17.07 19.63
CA LEU A 472 -0.26 17.78 18.38
C LEU A 472 1.02 17.97 17.56
N PHE A 473 2.21 17.91 18.16
CA PHE A 473 3.46 18.01 17.42
C PHE A 473 3.69 16.73 16.59
N PRO A 474 4.16 16.82 15.32
CA PRO A 474 4.59 18.02 14.60
C PRO A 474 3.48 18.71 13.78
N TYR A 475 2.33 18.05 13.56
CA TYR A 475 1.27 18.57 12.69
C TYR A 475 0.67 19.89 13.19
N CYS A 476 0.64 20.11 14.50
CA CYS A 476 0.09 21.25 15.21
C CYS A 476 -1.35 21.59 14.83
N VAL A 477 -2.14 20.54 14.62
CA VAL A 477 -3.57 20.59 14.30
C VAL A 477 -4.28 19.48 15.06
N LYS A 478 -5.57 19.68 15.31
CA LYS A 478 -6.44 18.66 15.89
C LYS A 478 -7.02 17.80 14.78
N GLN A 479 -7.00 16.50 14.99
CA GLN A 479 -7.61 15.50 14.11
C GLN A 479 -8.78 14.85 14.83
N GLU A 480 -9.91 14.75 14.16
CA GLU A 480 -11.15 14.17 14.68
C GLU A 480 -11.82 13.32 13.60
N THR A 481 -12.71 12.41 13.99
CA THR A 481 -13.52 11.61 13.06
C THR A 481 -14.96 12.10 12.97
N LYS A 482 -15.24 13.30 13.51
CA LYS A 482 -16.59 13.90 13.57
C LYS A 482 -16.67 15.18 12.77
N ASN A 483 -17.77 15.33 12.02
CA ASN A 483 -18.09 16.56 11.30
C ASN A 483 -18.60 17.67 12.25
N VAL A 484 -18.95 18.84 11.69
CA VAL A 484 -19.46 20.00 12.46
C VAL A 484 -20.72 19.71 13.28
N TYR A 485 -21.48 18.68 12.90
CA TYR A 485 -22.74 18.29 13.53
C TYR A 485 -22.55 17.18 14.57
N GLY A 486 -21.31 16.74 14.81
CA GLY A 486 -20.99 15.69 15.79
C GLY A 486 -21.21 14.26 15.30
N TRP A 487 -21.54 14.07 14.03
CA TRP A 487 -21.65 12.74 13.40
C TRP A 487 -20.29 12.24 12.95
N ASN A 488 -20.06 10.94 13.03
CA ASN A 488 -18.88 10.32 12.43
C ASN A 488 -18.89 10.52 10.91
N ILE A 489 -17.71 10.66 10.33
CA ILE A 489 -17.52 10.84 8.88
C ILE A 489 -17.94 9.62 8.03
N GLY A 490 -18.16 8.48 8.66
CA GLY A 490 -18.59 7.25 7.99
C GLY A 490 -18.91 6.12 8.96
N TYR A 491 -19.13 4.92 8.42
CA TYR A 491 -19.22 3.68 9.19
C TYR A 491 -17.80 3.20 9.54
N ARG A 492 -17.52 2.98 10.84
CA ARG A 492 -16.19 2.60 11.35
C ARG A 492 -15.96 1.09 11.18
N SER A 493 -14.73 0.74 10.81
CA SER A 493 -14.22 -0.63 10.75
C SER A 493 -13.77 -1.15 12.12
N GLU A 494 -13.17 -2.34 12.17
CA GLU A 494 -12.44 -2.84 13.35
C GLU A 494 -11.31 -1.88 13.77
N SER A 495 -10.66 -1.27 12.78
CA SER A 495 -9.50 -0.39 12.94
C SER A 495 -9.87 1.09 12.80
N TYR A 496 -8.91 1.94 12.43
CA TYR A 496 -9.09 3.38 12.26
C TYR A 496 -9.88 3.76 11.00
N VAL A 497 -10.17 2.80 10.12
CA VAL A 497 -10.74 3.04 8.79
C VAL A 497 -12.25 3.31 8.85
N TYR A 498 -12.72 4.30 8.08
CA TYR A 498 -14.14 4.59 7.90
C TYR A 498 -14.53 4.51 6.43
N ILE A 499 -15.74 4.03 6.14
CA ILE A 499 -16.32 4.08 4.79
C ILE A 499 -16.63 5.55 4.43
N THR A 500 -15.75 6.18 3.64
CA THR A 500 -15.73 7.63 3.36
C THR A 500 -15.64 7.97 1.85
N PRO A 501 -16.49 7.38 0.99
CA PRO A 501 -16.35 7.49 -0.48
C PRO A 501 -16.40 8.94 -1.00
N THR A 502 -17.25 9.80 -0.43
CA THR A 502 -17.35 11.21 -0.87
C THR A 502 -16.07 11.98 -0.66
N TYR A 503 -15.44 11.82 0.52
CA TYR A 503 -14.15 12.43 0.82
C TYR A 503 -13.03 11.86 -0.07
N PHE A 504 -13.12 10.57 -0.41
CA PHE A 504 -12.16 9.93 -1.29
C PHE A 504 -12.17 10.53 -2.71
N ARG A 505 -13.35 10.82 -3.29
CA ARG A 505 -13.46 11.53 -4.58
C ARG A 505 -12.78 12.90 -4.53
N GLU A 506 -13.05 13.69 -3.48
CA GLU A 506 -12.41 14.99 -3.27
C GLU A 506 -10.90 14.87 -3.13
N TYR A 507 -10.44 13.79 -2.49
CA TYR A 507 -9.02 13.55 -2.32
C TYR A 507 -8.31 13.27 -3.64
N LEU A 508 -8.88 12.42 -4.49
CA LEU A 508 -8.36 12.16 -5.84
C LEU A 508 -8.27 13.44 -6.67
N PHE A 509 -9.29 14.31 -6.57
CA PHE A 509 -9.27 15.62 -7.21
C PHE A 509 -8.16 16.52 -6.67
N TYR A 510 -7.94 16.55 -5.35
CA TYR A 510 -6.86 17.30 -4.71
C TYR A 510 -5.48 16.82 -5.20
N LEU A 511 -5.23 15.51 -5.20
CA LEU A 511 -3.95 14.93 -5.61
C LEU A 511 -3.63 15.27 -7.07
N TRP A 512 -4.60 15.09 -7.97
CA TRP A 512 -4.43 15.37 -9.39
C TRP A 512 -4.18 16.85 -9.66
N ASN A 513 -4.92 17.74 -9.00
CA ASN A 513 -4.74 19.18 -9.19
C ASN A 513 -3.48 19.74 -8.53
N THR A 514 -2.98 19.10 -7.49
CA THR A 514 -1.78 19.53 -6.79
C THR A 514 -0.54 19.00 -7.48
N PHE A 515 -0.42 17.69 -7.64
CA PHE A 515 0.80 17.00 -8.07
C PHE A 515 0.87 16.67 -9.56
N ARG A 516 -0.24 16.86 -10.30
CA ARG A 516 -0.28 16.78 -11.78
C ARG A 516 0.29 15.48 -12.36
N SER A 517 0.12 14.38 -11.64
CA SER A 517 0.66 13.06 -11.97
C SER A 517 -0.46 12.01 -11.91
N PRO A 518 -0.44 10.97 -12.76
CA PRO A 518 -1.43 9.90 -12.73
C PRO A 518 -1.47 9.25 -11.34
N ILE A 519 -2.66 8.99 -10.80
CA ILE A 519 -2.83 8.47 -9.45
C ILE A 519 -3.03 6.96 -9.51
N LEU A 520 -2.17 6.22 -8.80
CA LEU A 520 -2.39 4.81 -8.51
C LEU A 520 -2.90 4.70 -7.08
N VAL A 521 -4.14 4.24 -6.90
CA VAL A 521 -4.66 3.86 -5.58
C VAL A 521 -4.00 2.53 -5.23
N SER A 522 -2.83 2.60 -4.61
CA SER A 522 -1.92 1.45 -4.45
C SER A 522 -2.34 0.52 -3.34
N GLU A 523 -3.16 0.99 -2.39
CA GLU A 523 -3.81 0.18 -1.37
C GLU A 523 -5.11 0.85 -0.90
N PHE A 524 -6.18 0.07 -0.80
CA PHE A 524 -7.41 0.47 -0.12
C PHE A 524 -8.12 -0.78 0.38
N GLY A 525 -8.63 -0.74 1.61
CA GLY A 525 -9.11 -1.94 2.29
C GLY A 525 -9.97 -1.64 3.51
N PHE A 526 -10.72 -2.63 3.97
CA PHE A 526 -11.66 -2.44 5.08
C PHE A 526 -11.76 -3.69 5.97
N PRO A 527 -11.28 -3.65 7.22
CA PRO A 527 -11.39 -4.77 8.15
C PRO A 527 -12.76 -4.72 8.85
N VAL A 528 -13.64 -5.67 8.55
CA VAL A 528 -14.99 -5.69 9.12
C VAL A 528 -14.93 -5.82 10.65
N HIS A 529 -15.75 -5.04 11.34
CA HIS A 529 -15.79 -5.04 12.80
C HIS A 529 -16.13 -6.43 13.35
N ALA A 530 -15.35 -6.88 14.34
CA ALA A 530 -15.48 -8.16 15.02
C ALA A 530 -15.45 -9.40 14.10
N GLU A 531 -14.91 -9.28 12.87
CA GLU A 531 -14.89 -10.39 11.92
C GLU A 531 -14.06 -11.58 12.43
N ALA A 532 -12.96 -11.30 13.14
CA ALA A 532 -12.12 -12.32 13.77
C ALA A 532 -12.78 -13.06 14.95
N GLU A 533 -13.87 -12.51 15.50
CA GLU A 533 -14.64 -13.11 16.60
C GLU A 533 -15.80 -13.97 16.08
N SER A 534 -16.01 -14.03 14.76
CA SER A 534 -17.08 -14.82 14.16
C SER A 534 -16.89 -16.32 14.44
N GLU A 535 -17.90 -16.96 15.02
CA GLU A 535 -17.88 -18.40 15.33
C GLU A 535 -18.05 -19.26 14.07
N GLU A 536 -18.76 -18.75 13.07
CA GLU A 536 -19.13 -19.46 11.85
C GLU A 536 -18.39 -18.88 10.65
N LEU A 537 -17.62 -19.74 9.95
CA LEU A 537 -16.89 -19.33 8.74
C LEU A 537 -17.84 -18.70 7.71
N SER A 538 -19.07 -19.20 7.57
CA SER A 538 -20.04 -18.65 6.63
C SER A 538 -20.36 -17.18 6.84
N ASP A 539 -20.34 -16.71 8.10
CA ASP A 539 -20.64 -15.32 8.43
C ASP A 539 -19.44 -14.43 8.07
N GLN A 540 -18.22 -14.90 8.34
CA GLN A 540 -16.98 -14.26 7.89
C GLN A 540 -16.90 -14.18 6.36
N LEU A 541 -17.38 -15.21 5.63
CA LEU A 541 -17.33 -15.21 4.15
C LEU A 541 -18.35 -14.26 3.51
N PHE A 542 -19.40 -13.81 4.21
CA PHE A 542 -20.44 -12.97 3.60
C PHE A 542 -20.16 -11.46 3.69
N ASP A 543 -19.20 -11.03 4.53
CA ASP A 543 -18.57 -9.69 4.65
C ASP A 543 -19.14 -8.47 3.87
N SER A 544 -20.43 -8.20 4.00
CA SER A 544 -21.10 -7.15 3.21
C SER A 544 -20.54 -5.74 3.45
N PRO A 545 -20.13 -5.34 4.68
CA PRO A 545 -19.53 -4.02 4.88
C PRO A 545 -18.25 -3.79 4.06
N ARG A 546 -17.43 -4.84 3.86
CA ARG A 546 -16.24 -4.77 2.99
C ARG A 546 -16.64 -4.63 1.52
N SER A 547 -17.69 -5.33 1.09
CA SER A 547 -18.26 -5.17 -0.25
C SER A 547 -18.72 -3.73 -0.49
N VAL A 548 -19.46 -3.13 0.48
CA VAL A 548 -19.90 -1.73 0.40
C VAL A 548 -18.74 -0.75 0.30
N TYR A 549 -17.68 -0.96 1.09
CA TYR A 549 -16.47 -0.13 1.01
C TYR A 549 -15.85 -0.16 -0.39
N TYR A 550 -15.51 -1.35 -0.90
CA TYR A 550 -14.88 -1.52 -2.20
C TYR A 550 -15.73 -0.94 -3.34
N LEU A 551 -17.01 -1.30 -3.39
CA LEU A 551 -17.89 -0.85 -4.47
C LEU A 551 -18.12 0.66 -4.43
N SER A 552 -18.26 1.27 -3.24
CA SER A 552 -18.43 2.71 -3.11
C SER A 552 -17.16 3.47 -3.53
N PHE A 553 -15.98 3.03 -3.13
CA PHE A 553 -14.70 3.64 -3.54
C PHE A 553 -14.47 3.51 -5.04
N MET A 554 -14.72 2.33 -5.62
CA MET A 554 -14.57 2.12 -7.07
C MET A 554 -15.58 2.94 -7.89
N SER A 555 -16.80 3.12 -7.38
CA SER A 555 -17.80 4.01 -8.01
C SER A 555 -17.33 5.47 -8.01
N GLU A 556 -16.71 5.92 -6.91
CA GLU A 556 -16.15 7.27 -6.83
C GLU A 556 -14.90 7.45 -7.68
N ILE A 557 -14.06 6.42 -7.86
CA ILE A 557 -12.96 6.45 -8.86
C ILE A 557 -13.51 6.71 -10.26
N LEU A 558 -14.56 5.98 -10.68
CA LEU A 558 -15.17 6.18 -11.98
C LEU A 558 -15.72 7.61 -12.12
N LYS A 559 -16.41 8.12 -11.11
CA LYS A 559 -16.89 9.50 -11.13
C LYS A 559 -15.74 10.51 -11.17
N SER A 560 -14.64 10.30 -10.43
CA SER A 560 -13.45 11.15 -10.52
C SER A 560 -12.87 11.18 -11.94
N ILE A 561 -12.83 10.04 -12.62
CA ILE A 561 -12.34 9.96 -14.00
C ILE A 561 -13.26 10.74 -14.96
N TYR A 562 -14.56 10.44 -14.96
CA TYR A 562 -15.49 10.94 -15.97
C TYR A 562 -16.09 12.31 -15.68
N GLU A 563 -16.35 12.62 -14.42
CA GLU A 563 -17.02 13.87 -14.01
C GLU A 563 -16.00 14.94 -13.62
N ASP A 564 -14.87 14.56 -12.99
CA ASP A 564 -13.88 15.51 -12.48
C ASP A 564 -12.61 15.61 -13.36
N GLY A 565 -12.44 14.71 -14.33
CA GLY A 565 -11.29 14.70 -15.24
C GLY A 565 -9.97 14.32 -14.55
N VAL A 566 -10.04 13.49 -13.50
CA VAL A 566 -8.89 12.99 -12.74
C VAL A 566 -8.30 11.78 -13.44
N HIS A 567 -6.98 11.78 -13.68
CA HIS A 567 -6.30 10.60 -14.21
C HIS A 567 -5.99 9.61 -13.08
N VAL A 568 -6.92 8.68 -12.82
CA VAL A 568 -6.68 7.52 -11.95
C VAL A 568 -6.26 6.34 -12.83
N MET A 569 -5.01 5.91 -12.70
CA MET A 569 -4.44 4.84 -13.54
C MET A 569 -4.79 3.43 -13.05
N GLY A 570 -5.18 3.28 -11.78
CA GLY A 570 -5.47 1.96 -11.23
C GLY A 570 -5.85 1.97 -9.75
N ALA A 571 -6.28 0.81 -9.29
CA ALA A 571 -6.61 0.52 -7.91
C ALA A 571 -6.22 -0.91 -7.51
N LEU A 572 -5.54 -1.06 -6.38
CA LEU A 572 -5.08 -2.32 -5.83
C LEU A 572 -5.73 -2.56 -4.46
N ALA A 573 -6.50 -3.64 -4.34
CA ALA A 573 -7.22 -3.96 -3.10
C ALA A 573 -6.29 -4.49 -2.02
N TRP A 574 -6.31 -3.86 -0.84
CA TRP A 574 -5.64 -4.34 0.37
C TRP A 574 -6.59 -5.14 1.27
N SER A 575 -6.43 -6.44 1.44
CA SER A 575 -5.41 -7.29 0.82
C SER A 575 -6.05 -8.54 0.24
N PHE A 576 -5.25 -9.28 -0.52
CA PHE A 576 -5.76 -10.49 -1.17
C PHE A 576 -6.12 -11.61 -0.17
N VAL A 577 -5.63 -11.53 1.07
CA VAL A 577 -5.78 -12.57 2.09
C VAL A 577 -5.67 -11.98 3.49
N ASP A 578 -6.46 -12.48 4.45
CA ASP A 578 -6.33 -12.07 5.85
C ASP A 578 -4.92 -12.37 6.32
N ASN A 579 -4.19 -11.39 6.81
CA ASN A 579 -2.76 -11.50 7.04
C ASN A 579 -2.35 -11.06 8.45
N TRP A 580 -1.04 -11.08 8.73
CA TRP A 580 -0.49 -10.62 10.00
C TRP A 580 -0.30 -9.10 9.98
N GLU A 581 -1.24 -8.37 10.56
CA GLU A 581 -1.28 -6.90 10.59
C GLU A 581 -0.37 -6.36 11.70
N PHE A 582 0.94 -6.48 11.50
CA PHE A 582 1.98 -5.92 12.39
C PHE A 582 1.85 -6.36 13.85
N GLY A 583 1.68 -7.67 14.06
CA GLY A 583 1.50 -8.28 15.37
C GLY A 583 0.04 -8.50 15.77
N ASP A 584 -0.90 -8.43 14.82
CA ASP A 584 -2.34 -8.55 15.09
C ASP A 584 -3.04 -9.35 13.98
N TYR A 585 -3.94 -10.25 14.36
CA TYR A 585 -4.79 -11.03 13.44
C TYR A 585 -6.27 -10.66 13.55
N THR A 586 -6.64 -9.77 14.47
CA THR A 586 -8.02 -9.32 14.65
C THR A 586 -8.47 -8.43 13.48
N GLN A 587 -7.53 -7.67 12.92
CA GLN A 587 -7.75 -6.78 11.77
C GLN A 587 -7.72 -7.56 10.45
N GLN A 588 -8.86 -8.12 10.08
CA GLN A 588 -9.00 -8.95 8.88
C GLN A 588 -9.23 -8.10 7.62
N PHE A 589 -8.16 -7.63 6.98
CA PHE A 589 -8.26 -6.85 5.73
C PHE A 589 -8.52 -7.68 4.47
N GLY A 590 -8.35 -9.00 4.55
CA GLY A 590 -8.35 -9.87 3.40
C GLY A 590 -9.70 -10.03 2.75
N ILE A 591 -9.71 -10.06 1.42
CA ILE A 591 -10.84 -10.57 0.61
C ILE A 591 -10.90 -12.11 0.57
N GLN A 592 -9.96 -12.78 1.25
CA GLN A 592 -9.97 -14.20 1.54
C GLN A 592 -9.71 -14.44 3.03
N ALA A 593 -10.49 -15.34 3.64
CA ALA A 593 -10.25 -15.81 5.00
C ALA A 593 -9.15 -16.88 5.04
N VAL A 594 -8.44 -16.99 6.17
CA VAL A 594 -7.39 -18.00 6.37
C VAL A 594 -7.67 -18.82 7.62
N ASN A 595 -7.75 -20.13 7.46
CA ASN A 595 -7.69 -21.04 8.58
C ASN A 595 -6.23 -21.14 9.05
N ARG A 596 -5.88 -20.49 10.17
CA ARG A 596 -4.51 -20.41 10.69
C ARG A 596 -3.91 -21.74 11.13
N THR A 597 -4.73 -22.76 11.39
CA THR A 597 -4.26 -24.10 11.77
C THR A 597 -3.84 -24.94 10.56
N THR A 598 -4.49 -24.74 9.41
CA THR A 598 -4.28 -25.55 8.19
C THR A 598 -3.69 -24.76 7.03
N GLN A 599 -3.62 -23.44 7.16
CA GLN A 599 -3.28 -22.47 6.12
C GLN A 599 -4.22 -22.52 4.89
N GLN A 600 -5.41 -23.09 5.02
CA GLN A 600 -6.40 -23.08 3.93
C GLN A 600 -7.04 -21.69 3.76
N ARG A 601 -7.23 -21.26 2.51
CA ARG A 601 -7.87 -20.00 2.13
C ARG A 601 -9.32 -20.21 1.70
N TYR A 602 -10.18 -19.23 1.96
CA TYR A 602 -11.60 -19.23 1.57
C TYR A 602 -11.99 -17.88 0.98
N TYR A 603 -12.71 -17.84 -0.15
CA TYR A 603 -13.14 -16.59 -0.77
C TYR A 603 -14.26 -15.91 0.02
N LYS A 604 -14.13 -14.60 0.25
CA LYS A 604 -15.21 -13.78 0.83
C LYS A 604 -16.05 -13.13 -0.27
N LYS A 605 -17.28 -12.74 0.05
CA LYS A 605 -18.24 -12.10 -0.86
C LYS A 605 -17.68 -10.83 -1.48
N SER A 606 -16.95 -10.03 -0.70
CA SER A 606 -16.30 -8.81 -1.19
C SER A 606 -15.37 -9.05 -2.39
N PHE A 607 -14.71 -10.21 -2.47
CA PHE A 607 -13.86 -10.54 -3.61
C PHE A 607 -14.69 -10.71 -4.89
N PHE A 608 -15.78 -11.47 -4.81
CA PHE A 608 -16.69 -11.67 -5.94
C PHE A 608 -17.28 -10.35 -6.41
N ASP A 609 -17.77 -9.53 -5.49
CA ASP A 609 -18.41 -8.26 -5.81
C ASP A 609 -17.42 -7.28 -6.45
N LEU A 610 -16.20 -7.15 -5.92
CA LEU A 610 -15.19 -6.26 -6.47
C LEU A 610 -14.77 -6.68 -7.88
N VAL A 611 -14.50 -7.97 -8.09
CA VAL A 611 -14.08 -8.45 -9.43
C VAL A 611 -15.24 -8.41 -10.44
N ASP A 612 -16.47 -8.78 -10.04
CA ASP A 612 -17.67 -8.64 -10.90
C ASP A 612 -17.90 -7.16 -11.27
N PHE A 613 -17.73 -6.24 -10.31
CA PHE A 613 -17.87 -4.81 -10.54
C PHE A 613 -16.90 -4.30 -11.61
N VAL A 614 -15.62 -4.67 -11.51
CA VAL A 614 -14.60 -4.24 -12.47
C VAL A 614 -14.82 -4.88 -13.83
N LYS A 615 -14.99 -6.21 -13.89
CA LYS A 615 -15.15 -6.93 -15.16
C LYS A 615 -16.38 -6.51 -15.94
N THR A 616 -17.49 -6.23 -15.26
CA THR A 616 -18.72 -5.74 -15.92
C THR A 616 -18.58 -4.32 -16.48
N ARG A 617 -17.49 -3.63 -16.12
CA ARG A 617 -17.19 -2.24 -16.49
C ARG A 617 -15.86 -2.11 -17.24
N GLN A 618 -15.21 -3.21 -17.62
CA GLN A 618 -14.05 -3.15 -18.51
C GLN A 618 -14.55 -3.20 -19.97
N PRO A 619 -13.95 -2.42 -20.89
CA PRO A 619 -14.21 -2.57 -22.31
C PRO A 619 -13.90 -4.01 -22.74
N ASN A 620 -14.70 -4.59 -23.64
CA ASN A 620 -14.38 -5.89 -24.21
C ASN A 620 -13.01 -5.80 -24.90
N LYS A 621 -12.01 -6.54 -24.40
CA LYS A 621 -10.73 -6.76 -25.07
C LYS A 621 -11.00 -7.79 -26.18
N ASP A 622 -11.52 -7.33 -27.33
CA ASP A 622 -11.71 -8.15 -28.53
C ASP A 622 -10.39 -8.59 -29.17
#